data_AF-A0A5P8VTQ4-F1
#
_entry.id   AF-A0A5P8VTQ4-F1
#
_cell.length_a   1.000
_cell.length_b   1.000
_cell.length_c   1.000
_cell.angle_alpha   90.00
_cell.angle_beta   90.00
_cell.angle_gamma   90.00
#
_symmetry.space_group_name_H-M   'P 1'
#
loop_
_entity.id
_entity.type
_entity.pdbx_description
1 polymer ?
#
loop_
_entity_poly.entity_id
_entity_poly.type
_entity_poly.pdbx_seq_one_letter_code
_entity_poly.pdbx_strand_id
1 'polypeptide(L)' 'MYTYFRNWRKNGTWLHIHDSLREWTRIEIERHPSPTEAIIDSQSVKNAAMVTQGVGYDAGKKIKGRKRFMTVDTLGK' A
#
# COMPACT_ATOMS: atom_id res chain seq x y z
N MET A 1 -2.67 -10.83 -18.02
CA MET A 1 -2.94 -10.12 -16.75
C MET A 1 -1.67 -9.57 -16.07
N TYR A 2 -0.68 -10.40 -15.72
CA TYR A 2 0.53 -9.97 -14.99
C TYR A 2 1.44 -8.95 -15.71
N THR A 3 1.44 -8.97 -17.05
CA THR A 3 2.29 -8.10 -17.88
C THR A 3 1.87 -6.64 -17.81
N TYR A 4 0.58 -6.34 -17.92
CA TYR A 4 0.04 -4.98 -17.87
C TYR A 4 0.36 -4.31 -16.53
N PHE A 5 0.04 -4.99 -15.41
CA PHE A 5 0.35 -4.47 -14.09
C PHE A 5 1.85 -4.24 -13.88
N ARG A 6 2.70 -5.17 -14.35
CA ARG A 6 4.16 -5.01 -14.26
C ARG A 6 4.64 -3.78 -15.04
N ASN A 7 4.09 -3.55 -16.22
CA ASN A 7 4.46 -2.39 -17.05
C ASN A 7 3.95 -1.09 -16.42
N TRP A 8 2.72 -1.06 -15.94
CA TRP A 8 2.13 0.08 -15.24
C TRP A 8 2.86 0.47 -13.96
N ARG A 9 3.34 -0.53 -13.22
CA ARG A 9 4.18 -0.29 -12.03
C ARG A 9 5.53 0.31 -12.42
N LYS A 10 6.09 -0.06 -13.57
CA LYS A 10 7.41 0.40 -14.03
C LYS A 10 7.37 1.79 -14.65
N ASN A 11 6.32 2.11 -15.39
CA ASN A 11 6.20 3.38 -16.11
C ASN A 11 5.42 4.45 -15.31
N GLY A 12 5.03 4.18 -14.06
CA GLY A 12 4.33 5.12 -13.20
C GLY A 12 2.81 5.19 -13.38
N THR A 13 2.22 4.51 -14.38
CA THR A 13 0.76 4.50 -14.59
C THR A 13 0.00 4.04 -13.35
N TRP A 14 0.54 3.06 -12.62
CA TRP A 14 -0.09 2.58 -11.38
C TRP A 14 -0.16 3.66 -10.29
N LEU A 15 0.90 4.46 -10.14
CA LEU A 15 0.94 5.54 -9.16
C LEU A 15 -0.06 6.63 -9.53
N HIS A 16 -0.13 6.99 -10.81
CA HIS A 16 -1.08 8.00 -11.29
C HIS A 16 -2.54 7.60 -11.05
N ILE A 17 -2.90 6.34 -11.35
CA ILE A 17 -4.24 5.81 -11.07
C ILE A 17 -4.55 5.87 -9.56
N HIS A 18 -3.59 5.46 -8.72
CA HIS A 18 -3.75 5.52 -7.27
C HIS A 18 -3.99 6.96 -6.78
N ASP A 19 -3.19 7.91 -7.26
CA ASP A 19 -3.29 9.30 -6.83
C ASP A 19 -4.62 9.93 -7.26
N SER A 20 -5.09 9.69 -8.49
CA SER A 20 -6.40 10.16 -8.94
C SER A 20 -7.55 9.59 -8.11
N LEU A 21 -7.55 8.28 -7.83
CA LEU A 21 -8.59 7.65 -7.00
C LEU A 21 -8.58 8.19 -5.57
N ARG A 22 -7.39 8.46 -5.02
CA ARG A 22 -7.23 9.03 -3.69
C ARG A 22 -7.77 10.45 -3.64
N GLU A 23 -7.44 11.30 -4.61
CA GLU A 23 -7.95 12.66 -4.70
C GLU A 23 -9.48 12.68 -4.77
N TRP A 24 -10.08 11.82 -5.60
CA TRP A 24 -11.53 11.70 -5.70
C TRP A 24 -12.18 11.29 -4.40
N THR A 25 -11.61 10.29 -3.70
CA THR A 25 -12.10 9.86 -2.39
C THR A 25 -12.07 11.01 -1.37
N ARG A 26 -11.07 11.88 -1.43
CA ARG A 26 -10.95 13.04 -0.52
C ARG A 26 -11.97 14.13 -0.84
N ILE A 27 -12.17 14.42 -2.12
CA ILE A 27 -13.18 15.39 -2.57
C ILE A 27 -14.59 14.93 -2.17
N GLU A 28 -14.89 13.64 -2.32
CA GLU A 28 -16.19 13.05 -1.96
C GLU A 28 -16.56 13.24 -0.49
N ILE A 29 -15.57 13.25 0.40
CA ILE A 29 -15.75 13.49 1.83
C ILE A 29 -15.47 14.95 2.25
N GLU A 30 -15.51 15.87 1.29
CA GLU A 30 -15.32 17.31 1.48
C GLU A 30 -13.97 17.69 2.10
N ARG A 31 -12.92 16.91 1.82
CA ARG A 31 -11.53 17.23 2.23
C ARG A 31 -10.71 17.76 1.05
N HIS A 32 -9.68 18.55 1.39
CA HIS A 32 -8.72 19.05 0.41
C HIS A 32 -8.04 17.89 -0.34
N PRO A 33 -7.89 17.93 -1.68
CA PRO A 33 -7.36 16.83 -2.49
C PRO A 33 -5.97 16.35 -2.06
N SER A 34 -5.08 17.28 -1.73
CA SER A 34 -3.78 16.96 -1.14
C SER A 34 -3.92 16.77 0.38
N PRO A 35 -3.33 15.72 0.97
CA PRO A 35 -3.25 15.56 2.42
C PRO A 35 -2.35 16.64 3.05
N THR A 36 -2.63 17.00 4.30
CA THR A 36 -1.72 17.83 5.11
C THR A 36 -0.71 17.00 5.88
N GLU A 37 -1.09 15.77 6.24
CA GLU A 37 -0.31 14.85 7.06
C GLU A 37 -0.32 13.44 6.47
N ALA A 38 0.70 12.66 6.83
CA ALA A 38 0.83 11.28 6.38
C ALA A 38 1.22 10.39 7.56
N ILE A 39 0.51 9.26 7.72
CA ILE A 39 0.71 8.32 8.82
C ILE A 39 1.61 7.19 8.32
N ILE A 40 2.67 6.87 9.05
CA ILE A 40 3.53 5.71 8.75
C ILE A 40 3.03 4.53 9.57
N ASP A 41 2.53 3.49 8.91
CA ASP A 41 2.13 2.23 9.55
C ASP A 41 3.01 1.06 9.12
N SER A 42 3.10 0.05 9.99
CA SER A 42 3.77 -1.21 9.70
C SER A 42 2.76 -2.32 9.36
N GLN A 43 2.79 -2.75 8.10
CA GLN A 43 1.94 -3.84 7.61
C GLN A 43 2.76 -5.13 7.46
N SER A 44 2.26 -6.22 8.03
CA SER A 44 2.82 -7.56 7.86
C SER A 44 1.83 -8.39 7.05
N VAL A 45 2.25 -8.83 5.86
CA VAL A 45 1.41 -9.60 4.93
C VAL A 45 1.84 -11.06 4.96
N LYS A 46 0.89 -11.99 5.02
CA LYS A 46 1.17 -13.43 4.98
C LYS A 46 1.68 -13.83 3.59
N ASN A 47 2.68 -14.70 3.57
CA ASN A 47 3.34 -15.13 2.34
C ASN A 47 2.91 -16.55 1.97
N ALA A 48 3.17 -16.95 0.71
CA ALA A 48 3.03 -18.35 0.30
C ALA A 48 3.95 -19.25 1.12
N ALA A 49 3.50 -20.46 1.47
CA ALA A 49 4.16 -21.34 2.43
C ALA A 49 5.63 -21.65 2.08
N MET A 50 5.94 -21.74 0.78
CA MET A 50 7.27 -22.09 0.25
C MET A 50 8.24 -20.91 0.19
N VAL A 51 7.79 -19.67 0.41
CA VAL A 51 8.68 -18.50 0.37
C VAL A 51 9.38 -18.34 1.72
N THR A 52 10.70 -18.50 1.71
CA THR A 52 11.55 -18.44 2.91
C THR A 52 12.54 -17.27 2.88
N GLN A 53 12.79 -16.66 1.72
CA GLN A 53 13.70 -15.52 1.60
C GLN A 53 12.97 -14.18 1.75
N GLY A 54 13.53 -13.29 2.58
CA GLY A 54 12.96 -11.96 2.81
C GLY A 54 11.62 -11.98 3.54
N VAL A 55 11.42 -12.97 4.41
CA VAL A 55 10.22 -13.18 5.23
C VAL A 55 10.62 -13.42 6.67
N GLY A 56 9.79 -13.03 7.63
CA GLY A 56 10.01 -13.23 9.06
C GLY A 56 8.71 -13.61 9.76
N TYR A 57 8.76 -13.79 11.08
CA TYR A 57 7.57 -13.98 11.90
C TYR A 57 7.27 -12.71 12.68
N ASP A 58 6.10 -12.12 12.45
CA ASP A 58 5.58 -11.02 13.25
C ASP A 58 4.82 -11.62 14.44
N ALA A 59 5.42 -11.56 15.63
CA ALA A 59 4.80 -12.08 16.85
C ALA A 59 3.57 -11.27 17.31
N GLY A 60 3.53 -9.97 17.00
CA GLY A 60 2.40 -9.10 17.34
C GLY A 60 1.15 -9.45 16.53
N LYS A 61 1.33 -9.81 15.26
CA LYS A 61 0.24 -10.26 14.37
C LYS A 61 0.12 -11.79 14.27
N LYS A 62 1.06 -12.53 14.87
CA LYS A 62 1.24 -13.98 14.80
C LYS A 62 1.30 -14.52 13.35
N ILE A 63 1.92 -13.77 12.45
CA ILE A 63 1.96 -14.07 11.00
C ILE A 63 3.40 -14.31 10.55
N LYS A 64 3.63 -15.42 9.84
CA LYS A 64 4.81 -15.61 8.99
C LYS A 64 4.60 -14.83 7.70
N GLY A 65 5.36 -13.76 7.52
CA GLY A 65 5.04 -12.74 6.54
C GLY A 65 6.20 -11.83 6.18
N ARG A 66 5.97 -10.94 5.23
CA ARG A 66 6.88 -9.82 4.95
C ARG A 66 6.32 -8.57 5.61
N LYS A 67 7.13 -7.95 6.47
CA LYS A 67 6.81 -6.66 7.07
C LYS A 67 7.27 -5.54 6.14
N ARG A 68 6.42 -4.54 5.95
CA ARG A 68 6.68 -3.31 5.20
C ARG A 68 6.18 -2.11 5.99
N PHE A 69 6.88 -1.00 5.90
CA PHE A 69 6.36 0.29 6.35
C PHE A 69 5.74 0.99 5.15
N MET A 70 4.54 1.54 5.34
CA MET A 70 3.83 2.28 4.30
C MET A 70 3.34 3.58 4.89
N THR A 71 3.41 4.62 4.06
CA THR A 71 2.82 5.91 4.37
C THR A 71 1.41 5.93 3.82
N VAL A 72 0.43 6.12 4.69
CA VAL A 72 -0.99 6.24 4.34
C VAL A 72 -1.48 7.65 4.64
N ASP A 73 -2.56 8.03 3.99
CA ASP A 73 -3.26 9.26 4.33
C ASP A 73 -3.88 9.17 5.73
N THR A 74 -4.21 10.31 6.32
CA THR A 74 -5.08 10.51 7.48
C THR A 74 -6.42 9.76 7.41
N LEU A 75 -6.88 9.36 6.22
CA LEU A 75 -8.08 8.52 6.05
C LEU A 75 -7.83 7.03 6.32
N GLY A 76 -6.57 6.61 6.47
CA GLY A 76 -6.19 5.25 6.83
C GLY A 76 -6.56 4.17 5.79
N LYS A 77 -6.85 4.57 4.55
CA LYS A 77 -7.13 3.64 3.44
C LYS A 77 -5.88 3.31 2.63
#